data_AF-A0A8J9SQL3-F1
#
_entry.id   AF-A0A8J9SQL3-F1
#
_cell.length_a   1.000
_cell.length_b   1.000
_cell.length_c   1.000
_cell.angle_alpha   90.00
_cell.angle_beta   90.00
_cell.angle_gamma   90.00
#
_symmetry.space_group_name_H-M   'P 1'
#
loop_
_entity.id
_entity.type
_entity.pdbx_description
1 polymer ?
#
loop_
_entity_poly.entity_id
_entity_poly.type
_entity_poly.pdbx_seq_one_letter_code
_entity_poly.pdbx_strand_id
1 'polypeptide(L)'
;PFKEDKPITSPTTLGGASKLLDELLAKTYYELENIYSVGLRLFTVYGPWGVPGSPVFDMAERAAVGNKPLLTDNEKNTLDHLYDFVYIDDAVDALM
;
A
#
# COMPACT_ATOMS: atom_id res chain seq x y z
N PRO A 1 -1.50 -6.26 -7.98
CA PRO A 1 -1.83 -6.32 -9.43
C PRO A 1 -1.66 -4.92 -10.01
N PHE A 2 -1.11 -4.79 -11.22
CA PHE A 2 -0.89 -3.48 -11.86
C PHE A 2 -2.08 -3.01 -12.71
N LYS A 3 -3.15 -3.81 -12.79
CA LYS A 3 -4.39 -3.50 -13.50
C LYS A 3 -5.58 -4.00 -12.69
N GLU A 4 -6.67 -3.27 -12.74
CA GLU A 4 -7.89 -3.49 -11.97
C GLU A 4 -8.63 -4.76 -12.40
N ASP A 5 -8.60 -5.04 -13.71
CA ASP A 5 -9.20 -6.22 -14.35
C ASP A 5 -8.45 -7.52 -14.04
N LYS A 6 -7.24 -7.44 -13.49
CA LYS A 6 -6.45 -8.61 -13.14
C LYS A 6 -6.88 -9.14 -11.76
N PRO A 7 -7.46 -10.36 -11.68
CA PRO A 7 -7.88 -10.93 -10.41
C PRO A 7 -6.68 -11.23 -9.51
N ILE A 8 -6.86 -11.00 -8.21
CA ILE A 8 -5.94 -11.47 -7.16
C ILE A 8 -6.54 -12.74 -6.58
N THR A 9 -5.83 -13.86 -6.70
CA THR A 9 -6.34 -15.18 -6.24
C THR A 9 -5.51 -15.78 -5.12
N SER A 10 -4.34 -15.21 -4.80
CA SER A 10 -3.39 -15.82 -3.87
C SER A 10 -2.62 -14.74 -3.09
N PRO A 11 -3.27 -14.09 -2.09
CA PRO A 11 -2.59 -13.15 -1.21
C PRO A 11 -1.50 -13.86 -0.39
N THR A 12 -0.35 -13.21 -0.23
CA THR A 12 0.81 -13.76 0.51
C THR A 12 0.84 -13.35 1.98
N THR A 13 -0.05 -12.45 2.40
CA THR A 13 -0.15 -11.95 3.78
C THR A 13 -1.59 -11.98 4.27
N LEU A 14 -1.78 -12.07 5.59
CA LEU A 14 -3.12 -12.01 6.19
C LEU A 14 -3.81 -10.67 5.91
N GLY A 15 -3.06 -9.56 5.96
CA GLY A 15 -3.58 -8.24 5.60
C GLY A 15 -4.03 -8.17 4.14
N GLY A 16 -3.25 -8.75 3.21
CA GLY A 16 -3.64 -8.84 1.80
C GLY A 16 -4.90 -9.70 1.59
N ALA A 17 -5.02 -10.80 2.34
CA ALA A 17 -6.21 -11.66 2.31
C ALA A 17 -7.45 -10.94 2.84
N SER A 18 -7.33 -10.21 3.96
CA SER A 18 -8.43 -9.43 4.52
C SER A 18 -8.92 -8.35 3.56
N LYS A 19 -8.01 -7.64 2.87
CA LYS A 19 -8.38 -6.63 1.86
C LYS A 19 -9.08 -7.24 0.64
N LEU A 20 -8.65 -8.43 0.19
CA LEU A 20 -9.32 -9.13 -0.90
C LEU A 20 -10.74 -9.59 -0.51
N LEU A 21 -10.90 -10.06 0.73
CA LEU A 21 -12.23 -10.41 1.25
C LEU A 21 -13.17 -9.21 1.28
N ASP A 22 -12.67 -8.03 1.65
CA ASP A 22 -13.45 -6.78 1.65
C ASP A 22 -13.98 -6.42 0.25
N GLU A 23 -13.15 -6.54 -0.79
CA GLU A 23 -13.59 -6.31 -2.18
C GLU A 23 -14.70 -7.29 -2.61
N LEU A 24 -14.59 -8.57 -2.21
CA LEU A 24 -15.60 -9.59 -2.50
C LEU A 24 -16.90 -9.32 -1.75
N LEU A 25 -16.81 -8.85 -0.50
CA LEU A 25 -17.96 -8.45 0.30
C LEU A 25 -18.68 -7.27 -0.35
N ALA A 26 -17.95 -6.21 -0.74
CA ALA A 26 -18.53 -5.05 -1.41
C ALA A 26 -19.30 -5.44 -2.68
N LYS A 27 -18.73 -6.33 -3.50
CA LYS A 27 -19.41 -6.87 -4.69
C LYS A 27 -20.67 -7.66 -4.31
N THR A 28 -20.59 -8.51 -3.30
CA THR A 28 -21.72 -9.33 -2.84
C THR A 28 -22.86 -8.45 -2.30
N TYR A 29 -22.54 -7.39 -1.55
CA TYR A 29 -23.53 -6.43 -1.07
C TYR A 29 -24.21 -5.66 -2.21
N TYR A 30 -23.49 -5.34 -3.28
CA TYR A 30 -24.11 -4.76 -4.47
C TYR A 30 -25.10 -5.74 -5.12
N GLU A 31 -24.72 -7.01 -5.29
CA GLU A 31 -25.58 -8.02 -5.92
C GLU A 31 -26.83 -8.36 -5.09
N LEU A 32 -26.72 -8.38 -3.76
CA LEU A 32 -27.83 -8.74 -2.86
C LEU A 32 -28.71 -7.55 -2.48
N GLU A 33 -28.10 -6.39 -2.20
CA GLU A 33 -28.76 -5.27 -1.54
C GLU A 33 -28.68 -3.96 -2.34
N ASN A 34 -28.09 -3.98 -3.55
CA ASN A 34 -27.85 -2.79 -4.38
C ASN A 34 -27.09 -1.67 -3.65
N ILE A 35 -26.19 -2.03 -2.73
CA ILE A 35 -25.30 -1.07 -2.07
C ILE A 35 -24.15 -0.76 -3.02
N TYR A 36 -24.15 0.46 -3.58
CA TYR A 36 -23.11 0.93 -4.48
C TYR A 36 -21.84 1.24 -3.68
N SER A 37 -20.73 0.62 -4.08
CA SER A 37 -19.42 0.78 -3.45
C SER A 37 -18.36 1.10 -4.50
N VAL A 38 -17.38 1.94 -4.15
CA VAL A 38 -16.19 2.22 -4.96
C VAL A 38 -14.97 1.82 -4.15
N GLY A 39 -14.10 0.98 -4.72
CA GLY A 39 -12.87 0.54 -4.09
C GLY A 39 -11.65 1.15 -4.79
N LEU A 40 -10.67 1.60 -3.99
CA LEU A 40 -9.40 2.14 -4.48
C LEU A 40 -8.24 1.30 -3.94
N ARG A 41 -7.38 0.82 -4.85
CA ARG A 41 -6.16 0.08 -4.50
C ARG A 41 -4.99 1.04 -4.54
N LEU A 42 -4.64 1.61 -3.39
CA LEU A 42 -3.46 2.44 -3.26
C LEU A 42 -2.18 1.59 -3.15
N PHE A 43 -1.11 2.08 -3.76
CA PHE A 43 0.23 1.52 -3.62
C PHE A 43 0.91 2.10 -2.37
N THR A 44 2.24 2.06 -2.29
CA THR A 44 2.97 2.45 -1.08
C THR A 44 2.90 3.97 -0.90
N VAL A 45 1.90 4.44 -0.15
CA VAL A 45 1.74 5.86 0.14
C VAL A 45 2.78 6.32 1.15
N TYR A 46 3.44 7.44 0.89
CA TYR A 46 4.40 8.07 1.79
C TYR A 46 4.19 9.59 1.89
N GLY A 47 4.71 10.20 2.94
CA GLY A 47 4.63 11.65 3.13
C GLY A 47 4.73 12.07 4.60
N PRO A 48 4.45 13.34 4.90
CA PRO A 48 4.29 13.81 6.28
C PRO A 48 3.35 12.91 7.08
N TRP A 49 3.63 12.73 8.38
CA TRP A 49 2.88 11.82 9.26
C TRP A 49 2.89 10.35 8.82
N GLY A 50 3.90 9.94 8.05
CA GLY A 50 4.11 8.55 7.67
C GLY A 50 4.23 7.61 8.88
N VAL A 51 3.88 6.35 8.66
CA VAL A 51 3.90 5.31 9.70
C VAL A 51 5.36 4.98 10.07
N PRO A 52 5.73 4.99 11.36
CA PRO A 52 7.03 4.51 11.82
C PRO A 52 7.26 3.05 11.41
N GLY A 53 8.46 2.70 10.93
CA GLY A 53 8.73 1.37 10.37
C GLY A 53 8.37 1.23 8.89
N SER A 54 7.92 2.30 8.22
CA SER A 54 7.75 2.29 6.77
C SER A 54 9.08 2.60 6.06
N PRO A 55 9.33 2.06 4.85
CA PRO A 55 10.63 2.21 4.18
C PRO A 55 11.12 3.65 4.06
N VAL A 56 10.24 4.58 3.71
CA VAL A 56 10.59 5.99 3.54
C VAL A 56 10.76 6.70 4.90
N PHE A 57 9.95 6.35 5.90
CA PHE A 57 10.08 6.91 7.24
C PHE A 57 11.42 6.51 7.87
N ASP A 58 11.75 5.23 7.83
CA ASP A 58 12.98 4.69 8.42
C ASP A 58 14.22 5.21 7.71
N MET A 59 14.15 5.35 6.38
CA MET A 59 15.20 6.01 5.59
C MET A 59 15.42 7.45 6.07
N ALA A 60 14.34 8.23 6.24
CA ALA A 60 14.41 9.63 6.66
C ALA A 60 14.92 9.77 8.11
N GLU A 61 14.45 8.92 9.02
CA GLU A 61 14.90 8.90 10.42
C GLU A 61 16.40 8.60 10.51
N ARG A 62 16.88 7.57 9.79
CA ARG A 62 18.31 7.24 9.72
C ARG A 62 19.14 8.42 9.20
N ALA A 63 18.69 9.06 8.13
CA ALA A 63 19.36 10.23 7.57
C ALA A 63 19.44 11.38 8.60
N ALA A 64 18.37 11.63 9.34
CA ALA A 64 18.29 12.71 10.32
C ALA A 64 19.28 12.55 11.49
N VAL A 65 19.59 11.31 11.88
CA VAL A 65 20.57 11.01 12.95
C VAL A 65 21.99 10.77 12.44
N GLY A 66 22.26 11.00 11.14
CA GLY A 66 23.58 10.84 10.53
C GLY A 66 23.94 9.40 10.14
N ASN A 67 22.97 8.47 10.18
CA ASN A 67 23.16 7.10 9.70
C ASN A 67 22.95 7.03 8.18
N LYS A 68 23.44 5.94 7.57
CA LYS A 68 23.24 5.69 6.14
C LYS A 68 21.73 5.54 5.84
N PRO A 69 21.15 6.34 4.93
CA PRO A 69 19.77 6.17 4.51
C PRO A 69 19.64 4.87 3.72
N LEU A 70 18.78 3.97 4.18
CA LEU A 70 18.47 2.71 3.52
C LEU A 70 16.94 2.59 3.44
N LEU A 71 16.44 2.15 2.29
CA LEU A 71 15.01 1.88 2.05
C LEU A 71 14.61 0.45 2.45
N THR A 72 15.47 -0.25 3.18
CA THR A 72 15.28 -1.65 3.56
C THR A 72 15.69 -1.88 5.00
N ASP A 73 14.89 -2.63 5.74
CA ASP A 73 15.16 -3.00 7.13
C ASP A 73 16.25 -4.08 7.24
N ASN A 74 16.57 -4.75 6.14
CA ASN A 74 17.60 -5.77 6.07
C ASN A 74 18.95 -5.15 5.68
N GLU A 75 20.01 -5.45 6.44
CA GLU A 75 21.41 -5.12 6.11
C GLU A 75 21.91 -5.79 4.81
N LYS A 76 21.14 -6.74 4.27
CA LYS A 76 21.36 -7.29 2.94
C LYS A 76 20.87 -6.26 1.93
N ASN A 77 21.82 -5.61 1.26
CA ASN A 77 21.69 -4.75 0.07
C ASN A 77 21.00 -5.44 -1.14
N THR A 78 19.95 -6.23 -0.93
CA THR A 78 19.13 -6.81 -1.98
C THR A 78 18.00 -5.84 -2.28
N LEU A 79 18.18 -5.08 -3.36
CA LEU A 79 17.18 -4.26 -4.06
C LEU A 79 16.09 -5.13 -4.73
N ASP A 80 15.67 -6.24 -4.12
CA ASP A 80 14.72 -7.18 -4.71
C ASP A 80 13.25 -6.71 -4.55
N HIS A 81 13.03 -5.61 -3.83
CA HIS A 81 11.71 -5.02 -3.63
C HIS A 81 11.56 -3.75 -4.49
N LEU A 82 10.84 -3.90 -5.61
CA LEU A 82 10.32 -2.78 -6.38
C LEU A 82 9.09 -2.22 -5.66
N TYR A 83 9.18 -0.97 -5.23
CA TYR A 83 8.06 -0.22 -4.66
C TYR A 83 7.54 0.77 -5.69
N ASP A 84 6.20 0.90 -5.74
CA ASP A 84 5.52 1.99 -6.41
C ASP A 84 5.07 2.97 -5.34
N PHE A 85 5.75 4.11 -5.25
CA PHE A 85 5.53 5.10 -4.21
C PHE A 85 4.59 6.19 -4.70
N VAL A 86 3.58 6.50 -3.89
CA VAL A 86 2.60 7.57 -4.15
C VAL A 86 2.74 8.60 -3.04
N TYR A 87 2.90 9.87 -3.38
CA TYR A 87 2.94 10.92 -2.35
C TYR A 87 1.54 11.12 -1.76
N ILE A 88 1.47 11.42 -0.47
CA ILE A 88 0.19 11.50 0.25
C ILE A 88 -0.77 12.52 -0.37
N ASP A 89 -0.26 13.66 -0.85
CA ASP A 89 -1.12 14.68 -1.47
C ASP A 89 -1.72 14.16 -2.79
N ASP A 90 -0.97 13.42 -3.61
CA ASP A 90 -1.49 12.79 -4.83
C ASP A 90 -2.55 11.73 -4.52
N ALA A 91 -2.36 10.96 -3.44
CA ALA A 91 -3.33 9.96 -3.00
C ALA A 91 -4.64 10.61 -2.49
N VAL A 92 -4.52 11.76 -1.83
CA VAL A 92 -5.66 12.56 -1.37
C VAL A 92 -6.39 13.21 -2.54
N ASP A 93 -5.67 13.78 -3.49
CA ASP A 93 -6.25 14.38 -4.69
C ASP A 93 -7.00 13.35 -5.54
N ALA A 94 -6.55 12.09 -5.57
CA ALA A 94 -7.24 11.00 -6.25
C ALA A 94 -8.56 10.57 -5.57
N LEU A 95 -8.81 10.98 -4.33
CA LEU A 95 -10.04 10.68 -3.59
C LEU A 95 -11.11 11.77 -3.73
N MET A 96 -10.75 12.99 -4.17
CA MET A 96 -11.65 14.13 -4.29
C MET A 96 -12.33 14.19 -5.67
#